data_AF-A0A357BMT5-F1
#
_entry.id   AF-A0A357BMT5-F1
#
_cell.length_a   1.000
_cell.length_b   1.000
_cell.length_c   1.000
_cell.angle_alpha   90.00
_cell.angle_beta   90.00
_cell.angle_gamma   90.00
#
_symmetry.space_group_name_H-M   'P 1'
#
loop_
_entity.id
_entity.type
_entity.pdbx_description
1 polymer ?
#
loop_
_entity_poly.entity_id
_entity_poly.type
_entity_poly.pdbx_seq_one_letter_code
_entity_poly.pdbx_strand_id
1 'polypeptide(L)'
;MGFYYRGYLDAALLRSNGVGQAMAYVIRCSGNFITGRCDFNIFGITQIMKIGLIAMSGVRAYNKELMKHGLTLPGFVERSKVIASMPSLSLLTLAALTPKDINVEYMEIKDLKEEGTLREDFDLVAISSFSAQIFEAYVLADEYKKNGVAVVMGGLHVSVLPQEAKQHCTSVVIGEGEISWPKVIEDFRRGQLKDYYRPAPGETFDMALAPIPRYELLEVQCFS
;
A
#
# COMPACT_ATOMS: atom_id res chain seq x y z
N MET A 1 -33.36 20.61 13.62
CA MET A 1 -31.96 20.39 13.20
C MET A 1 -31.24 19.74 14.37
N GLY A 2 -30.82 18.48 14.23
CA GLY A 2 -30.15 17.68 15.27
C GLY A 2 -31.01 16.55 15.84
N PHE A 3 -30.81 15.33 15.36
CA PHE A 3 -31.23 14.11 16.05
C PHE A 3 -30.03 13.17 16.17
N TYR A 4 -29.50 13.08 17.39
CA TYR A 4 -28.56 12.06 17.83
C TYR A 4 -29.27 10.71 17.88
N TYR A 5 -28.77 9.69 17.19
CA TYR A 5 -29.24 8.31 17.37
C TYR A 5 -28.23 7.52 18.19
N ARG A 6 -28.66 7.14 19.40
CA ARG A 6 -27.97 6.27 20.33
C ARG A 6 -28.47 4.85 20.08
N GLY A 7 -27.68 4.00 19.43
CA GLY A 7 -27.96 2.57 19.34
C GLY A 7 -27.81 1.94 20.73
N TYR A 8 -28.86 1.31 21.24
CA TYR A 8 -28.80 0.46 22.43
C TYR A 8 -28.53 -0.98 22.00
N LEU A 9 -27.46 -1.58 22.54
CA LEU A 9 -27.22 -3.02 22.51
C LEU A 9 -28.01 -3.66 23.64
N ASP A 10 -28.95 -4.56 23.32
CA ASP A 10 -29.60 -5.40 24.33
C ASP A 10 -28.69 -6.59 24.64
N ALA A 11 -28.08 -6.58 25.82
CA ALA A 11 -27.10 -7.57 26.26
C ALA A 11 -27.72 -8.94 26.62
N ALA A 12 -29.05 -9.11 26.51
CA ALA A 12 -29.74 -10.34 26.88
C ALA A 12 -29.70 -11.47 25.81
N LEU A 13 -29.31 -11.18 24.57
CA LEU A 13 -29.23 -12.20 23.49
C LEU A 13 -27.88 -12.93 23.38
N LEU A 14 -26.92 -12.62 24.27
CA LEU A 14 -25.53 -13.10 24.23
C LEU A 14 -25.27 -14.42 24.97
N ARG A 15 -26.30 -15.15 25.43
CA ARG A 15 -26.11 -16.42 26.17
C ARG A 15 -27.11 -17.50 25.79
N SER A 16 -26.98 -18.05 24.58
CA SER A 16 -27.20 -19.48 24.35
C SER A 16 -26.92 -19.80 22.88
N ASN A 17 -26.11 -20.83 22.66
CA ASN A 17 -25.84 -21.52 21.40
C ASN A 17 -24.57 -21.06 20.67
N GLY A 18 -23.47 -21.70 21.04
CA GLY A 18 -22.21 -21.66 20.31
C GLY A 18 -22.35 -22.33 18.95
N VAL A 19 -22.62 -21.53 17.93
CA VAL A 19 -22.23 -21.69 16.53
C VAL A 19 -22.18 -20.26 15.99
N GLY A 20 -21.11 -19.88 15.30
CA GLY A 20 -20.94 -18.51 14.78
C GLY A 20 -22.19 -18.07 14.00
N GLN A 21 -22.84 -17.00 14.46
CA GLN A 21 -23.99 -16.41 13.77
C GLN A 21 -23.78 -14.93 13.51
N ALA A 22 -24.10 -14.58 12.26
CA ALA A 22 -24.10 -13.25 11.69
C ALA A 22 -24.95 -12.27 12.52
N MET A 23 -24.43 -11.05 12.68
CA MET A 23 -25.17 -9.93 13.24
C MET A 23 -26.22 -9.46 12.24
N ALA A 24 -27.47 -9.84 12.44
CA ALA A 24 -28.61 -9.26 11.71
C ALA A 24 -28.96 -7.90 12.33
N TYR A 25 -28.68 -6.79 11.63
CA TYR A 25 -29.23 -5.49 11.98
C TYR A 25 -30.64 -5.34 11.41
N VAL A 26 -31.64 -5.21 12.28
CA VAL A 26 -33.01 -4.85 11.87
C VAL A 26 -33.13 -3.33 11.85
N ILE A 27 -33.04 -2.73 10.66
CA ILE A 27 -33.42 -1.32 10.49
C ILE A 27 -34.96 -1.29 10.40
N ARG A 28 -35.61 -0.88 11.49
CA ARG A 28 -37.06 -0.62 11.50
C ARG A 28 -37.33 0.70 10.75
N CYS A 29 -37.64 0.62 9.46
CA CYS A 29 -38.27 1.73 8.75
C CYS A 29 -39.76 1.77 9.10
N SER A 30 -40.19 2.77 9.86
CA SER A 30 -41.60 3.09 10.06
C SER A 30 -42.14 3.76 8.80
N GLY A 31 -42.89 3.02 7.97
CA GLY A 31 -43.74 3.60 6.92
C GLY A 31 -43.80 2.80 5.62
N ASN A 32 -44.94 2.12 5.43
CA ASN A 32 -45.46 1.52 4.19
C ASN A 32 -44.73 0.31 3.57
N PHE A 33 -45.43 -0.82 3.61
CA PHE A 33 -45.14 -2.03 2.84
C PHE A 33 -45.19 -1.72 1.34
N ILE A 34 -44.05 -1.86 0.68
CA ILE A 34 -43.96 -2.04 -0.77
C ILE A 34 -43.37 -3.42 -0.99
N THR A 35 -44.17 -4.37 -1.49
CA THR A 35 -43.71 -5.70 -1.90
C THR A 35 -42.95 -5.57 -3.22
N GLY A 36 -41.71 -5.08 -3.14
CA GLY A 36 -40.71 -5.20 -4.21
C GLY A 36 -39.77 -6.33 -3.85
N ARG A 37 -39.59 -7.28 -4.77
CA ARG A 37 -38.58 -8.34 -4.64
C ARG A 37 -37.21 -7.67 -4.73
N CYS A 38 -36.67 -7.24 -3.60
CA CYS A 38 -35.28 -6.81 -3.51
C CYS A 38 -34.45 -8.09 -3.43
N ASP A 39 -33.90 -8.51 -4.57
CA ASP A 39 -32.83 -9.51 -4.62
C ASP A 39 -31.57 -8.88 -3.99
N PHE A 40 -31.56 -8.79 -2.65
CA PHE A 40 -30.37 -8.46 -1.89
C PHE A 40 -29.46 -9.68 -1.94
N ASN A 41 -28.47 -9.62 -2.82
CA ASN A 41 -27.34 -10.54 -2.83
C ASN A 41 -26.72 -10.60 -1.42
N ILE A 42 -27.03 -11.67 -0.67
CA ILE A 42 -26.52 -11.96 0.68
C ILE A 42 -25.09 -12.55 0.65
N PHE A 43 -24.38 -12.42 -0.47
CA PHE A 43 -23.00 -12.86 -0.67
C PHE A 43 -22.03 -11.70 -0.91
N GLY A 44 -22.25 -10.56 -0.25
CA GLY A 44 -21.25 -9.51 -0.15
C GLY A 44 -20.23 -9.89 0.91
N ILE A 45 -19.24 -10.72 0.56
CA ILE A 45 -17.97 -10.69 1.29
C ILE A 45 -17.53 -9.23 1.21
N THR A 46 -17.54 -8.48 2.31
CA THR A 46 -16.78 -7.22 2.40
C THR A 46 -15.34 -7.60 2.20
N GLN A 47 -14.89 -7.67 0.94
CA GLN A 47 -13.49 -7.87 0.61
C GLN A 47 -12.76 -6.70 1.23
N ILE A 48 -11.95 -7.00 2.23
CA ILE A 48 -11.10 -6.02 2.90
C ILE A 48 -10.08 -5.61 1.84
N MET A 49 -10.08 -4.34 1.47
CA MET A 49 -9.14 -3.80 0.49
C MET A 49 -7.70 -4.12 0.92
N LYS A 50 -6.89 -4.60 0.00
CA LYS A 50 -5.51 -4.99 0.24
C LYS A 50 -4.55 -4.13 -0.58
N ILE A 51 -3.57 -3.53 0.10
CA ILE A 51 -2.55 -2.68 -0.52
C ILE A 51 -1.17 -3.29 -0.31
N GLY A 52 -0.41 -3.42 -1.39
CA GLY A 52 1.01 -3.78 -1.36
C GLY A 52 1.90 -2.53 -1.41
N LEU A 53 2.78 -2.34 -0.43
CA LEU A 53 3.79 -1.28 -0.42
C LEU A 53 5.14 -1.90 -0.73
N ILE A 54 5.70 -1.58 -1.90
CA ILE A 54 6.86 -2.27 -2.45
C ILE A 54 8.04 -1.31 -2.53
N ALA A 55 9.06 -1.58 -1.74
CA ALA A 55 10.34 -0.89 -1.79
C ALA A 55 11.28 -1.60 -2.77
N MET A 56 11.76 -0.86 -3.78
CA MET A 56 12.82 -1.28 -4.69
C MET A 56 13.98 -0.27 -4.60
N SER A 57 14.68 -0.32 -3.46
CA SER A 57 15.74 0.64 -3.08
C SER A 57 17.13 0.02 -2.97
N GLY A 58 17.32 -1.22 -3.45
CA GLY A 58 18.58 -1.93 -3.43
C GLY A 58 19.67 -1.23 -4.23
N VAL A 59 20.80 -0.92 -3.57
CA VAL A 59 22.04 -0.63 -4.28
C VAL A 59 22.53 -1.95 -4.88
N ARG A 60 22.60 -2.04 -6.21
CA ARG A 60 23.30 -3.14 -6.89
C ARG A 60 24.80 -3.04 -6.65
N ALA A 61 25.24 -3.33 -5.42
CA ALA A 61 26.63 -3.67 -5.13
C ALA A 61 26.92 -5.14 -5.44
N TYR A 62 26.18 -5.74 -6.39
CA TYR A 62 26.39 -7.11 -6.84
C TYR A 62 26.81 -7.09 -8.31
N ASN A 63 28.09 -6.80 -8.54
CA ASN A 63 28.71 -7.02 -9.84
C ASN A 63 29.63 -8.25 -9.72
N LYS A 64 29.22 -9.36 -10.33
CA LYS A 64 29.97 -10.63 -10.31
C LYS A 64 31.40 -10.47 -10.82
N GLU A 65 31.65 -9.55 -11.74
CA GLU A 65 33.00 -9.23 -12.25
C GLU A 65 33.81 -8.47 -11.19
N LEU A 66 33.24 -7.46 -10.53
CA LEU A 66 33.94 -6.72 -9.47
C LEU A 66 34.27 -7.62 -8.26
N MET A 67 33.37 -8.55 -7.90
CA MET A 67 33.64 -9.57 -6.87
C MET A 67 34.78 -10.51 -7.27
N LYS A 68 34.87 -10.89 -8.56
CA LYS A 68 36.00 -11.67 -9.10
C LYS A 68 37.31 -10.88 -9.12
N HIS A 69 37.25 -9.56 -9.24
CA HIS A 69 38.42 -8.67 -9.35
C HIS A 69 38.85 -7.99 -8.05
N GLY A 70 38.44 -8.50 -6.88
CA GLY A 70 39.03 -8.12 -5.59
C GLY A 70 38.21 -7.17 -4.73
N LEU A 71 36.94 -6.93 -5.05
CA LEU A 71 35.99 -6.25 -4.16
C LEU A 71 35.44 -7.18 -3.06
N THR A 72 36.32 -8.00 -2.46
CA THR A 72 36.00 -8.99 -1.42
C THR A 72 36.32 -8.51 0.00
N LEU A 73 36.71 -7.23 0.15
CA LEU A 73 37.00 -6.65 1.46
C LEU A 73 35.77 -6.74 2.37
N PRO A 74 35.82 -7.50 3.48
CA PRO A 74 34.65 -7.78 4.32
C PRO A 74 33.96 -6.49 4.78
N GLY A 75 34.75 -5.50 5.20
CA GLY A 75 34.24 -4.21 5.67
C GLY A 75 33.60 -3.30 4.61
N PHE A 76 33.75 -3.59 3.31
CA PHE A 76 33.06 -2.89 2.22
C PHE A 76 31.77 -3.62 1.83
N VAL A 77 31.80 -4.95 1.78
CA VAL A 77 30.63 -5.80 1.49
C VAL A 77 29.62 -5.76 2.65
N GLU A 78 30.08 -5.75 3.90
CA GLU A 78 29.19 -5.64 5.07
C GLU A 78 28.56 -4.25 5.17
N ARG A 79 29.35 -3.18 4.98
CA ARG A 79 28.79 -1.81 5.00
C ARG A 79 27.86 -1.54 3.83
N SER A 80 28.12 -2.08 2.64
CA SER A 80 27.20 -1.94 1.52
C SER A 80 25.89 -2.70 1.75
N LYS A 81 25.95 -3.88 2.38
CA LYS A 81 24.76 -4.64 2.79
C LYS A 81 23.92 -3.90 3.84
N VAL A 82 24.56 -3.34 4.87
CA VAL A 82 23.88 -2.60 5.96
C VAL A 82 23.26 -1.29 5.48
N ILE A 83 23.92 -0.56 4.57
CA ILE A 83 23.37 0.68 3.98
C ILE A 83 22.22 0.37 3.02
N ALA A 84 22.30 -0.74 2.28
CA ALA A 84 21.24 -1.16 1.34
C ALA A 84 20.05 -1.86 2.01
N SER A 85 20.15 -2.20 3.30
CA SER A 85 19.09 -2.85 4.09
C SER A 85 18.35 -1.88 5.00
N MET A 86 18.33 -0.58 4.70
CA MET A 86 17.47 0.34 5.43
C MET A 86 16.07 0.31 4.80
N PRO A 87 15.03 -0.07 5.56
CA PRO A 87 13.68 -0.15 5.01
C PRO A 87 13.22 1.23 4.54
N SER A 88 12.30 1.24 3.57
CA SER A 88 11.73 2.49 3.08
C SER A 88 10.86 3.12 4.18
N LEU A 89 11.48 4.04 4.93
CA LEU A 89 10.80 4.76 6.00
C LEU A 89 9.56 5.51 5.49
N SER A 90 9.64 6.07 4.27
CA SER A 90 8.50 6.72 3.63
C SER A 90 7.34 5.74 3.42
N LEU A 91 7.59 4.53 2.88
CA LEU A 91 6.51 3.55 2.71
C LEU A 91 5.94 3.04 4.04
N LEU A 92 6.76 2.85 5.08
CA LEU A 92 6.25 2.51 6.41
C LEU A 92 5.42 3.63 7.03
N THR A 93 5.74 4.89 6.72
CA THR A 93 4.92 6.06 7.09
C THR A 93 3.60 6.06 6.30
N LEU A 94 3.63 5.74 5.00
CA LEU A 94 2.39 5.59 4.21
C LEU A 94 1.51 4.48 4.79
N ALA A 95 2.10 3.36 5.20
CA ALA A 95 1.39 2.28 5.87
C ALA A 95 0.66 2.75 7.14
N ALA A 96 1.28 3.65 7.90
CA ALA A 96 0.71 4.25 9.09
C ALA A 96 -0.40 5.28 8.79
N LEU A 97 -0.28 5.99 7.67
CA LEU A 97 -1.30 6.92 7.16
C LEU A 97 -2.49 6.20 6.51
N THR A 98 -2.31 4.94 6.10
CA THR A 98 -3.39 4.14 5.52
C THR A 98 -4.47 3.85 6.57
N PRO A 99 -5.77 4.09 6.25
CA PRO A 99 -6.89 3.75 7.11
C PRO A 99 -6.86 2.30 7.62
N LYS A 100 -7.22 2.09 8.89
CA LYS A 100 -7.14 0.78 9.58
C LYS A 100 -8.05 -0.31 9.00
N ASP A 101 -9.04 0.07 8.21
CA ASP A 101 -9.94 -0.84 7.50
C ASP A 101 -9.33 -1.42 6.21
N ILE A 102 -8.12 -1.00 5.84
CA ILE A 102 -7.37 -1.51 4.70
C ILE A 102 -6.24 -2.41 5.21
N ASN A 103 -6.12 -3.60 4.63
CA ASN A 103 -4.99 -4.48 4.88
C ASN A 103 -3.77 -4.00 4.11
N VAL A 104 -2.62 -3.89 4.77
CA VAL A 104 -1.38 -3.38 4.18
C VAL A 104 -0.28 -4.42 4.36
N GLU A 105 0.36 -4.81 3.26
CA GLU A 105 1.59 -5.60 3.26
C GLU A 105 2.75 -4.74 2.77
N TYR A 106 3.89 -4.84 3.45
CA TYR A 106 5.14 -4.20 3.05
C TYR A 106 6.10 -5.25 2.50
N MET A 107 6.76 -4.95 1.38
CA MET A 107 7.70 -5.86 0.73
C MET A 107 8.94 -5.10 0.27
N GLU A 108 10.10 -5.74 0.41
CA GLU A 108 11.37 -5.27 -0.15
C GLU A 108 11.85 -6.21 -1.26
N ILE A 109 11.90 -5.70 -2.48
CA ILE A 109 12.36 -6.48 -3.64
C ILE A 109 13.74 -5.98 -4.05
N LYS A 110 14.78 -6.76 -3.72
CA LYS A 110 16.18 -6.46 -4.04
C LYS A 110 16.56 -6.90 -5.45
N ASP A 111 16.06 -8.05 -5.90
CA ASP A 111 16.20 -8.52 -7.27
C ASP A 111 14.86 -9.13 -7.72
N LEU A 112 14.24 -8.49 -8.71
CA LEU A 112 12.98 -8.97 -9.28
C LEU A 112 13.09 -10.38 -9.86
N LYS A 113 14.28 -10.84 -10.26
CA LYS A 113 14.49 -12.20 -10.79
C LYS A 113 14.46 -13.28 -9.71
N GLU A 114 14.75 -12.91 -8.47
CA GLU A 114 14.68 -13.81 -7.31
C GLU A 114 13.29 -13.80 -6.68
N GLU A 115 12.50 -12.74 -6.95
CA GLU A 115 11.09 -12.69 -6.63
C GLU A 115 10.35 -13.72 -7.49
N GLY A 116 9.72 -14.69 -6.85
CA GLY A 116 9.05 -15.81 -7.51
C GLY A 116 7.75 -15.39 -8.22
N THR A 117 6.63 -15.95 -7.78
CA THR A 117 5.32 -15.56 -8.30
C THR A 117 4.85 -14.27 -7.65
N LEU A 118 4.37 -13.32 -8.46
CA LEU A 118 3.75 -12.11 -7.95
C LEU A 118 2.54 -12.43 -7.06
N ARG A 119 2.35 -11.62 -6.03
CA ARG A 119 1.14 -11.68 -5.22
C ARG A 119 0.00 -11.04 -5.99
N GLU A 120 -1.04 -11.81 -6.30
CA GLU A 120 -2.14 -11.35 -7.16
C GLU A 120 -3.35 -10.83 -6.37
N ASP A 121 -3.29 -10.82 -5.04
CA ASP A 121 -4.41 -10.48 -4.16
C ASP A 121 -4.45 -9.01 -3.70
N PHE A 122 -3.67 -8.14 -4.34
CA PHE A 122 -3.70 -6.71 -4.09
C PHE A 122 -4.71 -5.99 -4.98
N ASP A 123 -5.43 -5.03 -4.41
CA ASP A 123 -6.28 -4.10 -5.16
C ASP A 123 -5.46 -2.91 -5.70
N LEU A 124 -4.45 -2.50 -4.93
CA LEU A 124 -3.54 -1.41 -5.24
C LEU A 124 -2.12 -1.79 -4.81
N VAL A 125 -1.13 -1.47 -5.63
CA VAL A 125 0.28 -1.51 -5.23
C VAL A 125 0.91 -0.14 -5.34
N ALA A 126 1.68 0.25 -4.32
CA ALA A 126 2.52 1.44 -4.35
C ALA A 126 3.99 1.03 -4.41
N ILE A 127 4.67 1.40 -5.50
CA ILE A 127 6.06 1.06 -5.75
C ILE A 127 6.91 2.31 -5.58
N SER A 128 7.90 2.25 -4.69
CA SER A 128 8.92 3.30 -4.54
C SER A 128 10.27 2.79 -5.02
N SER A 129 10.90 3.51 -5.95
CA SER A 129 12.18 3.10 -6.55
C SER A 129 13.15 4.25 -6.78
N PHE A 130 14.42 3.90 -6.95
CA PHE A 130 15.51 4.78 -7.35
C PHE A 130 16.00 4.45 -8.77
N SER A 131 16.77 5.36 -9.37
CA SER A 131 17.23 5.21 -10.76
C SER A 131 17.96 3.90 -11.04
N ALA A 132 18.63 3.32 -10.04
CA ALA A 132 19.39 2.08 -10.18
C ALA A 132 18.52 0.83 -10.43
N GLN A 133 17.25 0.85 -10.05
CA GLN A 133 16.31 -0.27 -10.17
C GLN A 133 15.01 0.12 -10.89
N ILE A 134 14.99 1.28 -11.55
CA ILE A 134 13.75 1.82 -12.09
C ILE A 134 13.20 0.94 -13.23
N PHE A 135 14.07 0.37 -14.07
CA PHE A 135 13.62 -0.49 -15.16
C PHE A 135 12.95 -1.77 -14.65
N GLU A 136 13.51 -2.39 -13.61
CA GLU A 136 12.88 -3.53 -12.95
C GLU A 136 11.57 -3.12 -12.27
N ALA A 137 11.51 -1.94 -11.65
CA ALA A 137 10.28 -1.42 -11.07
C ALA A 137 9.19 -1.17 -12.13
N TYR A 138 9.55 -0.74 -13.34
CA TYR A 138 8.62 -0.62 -14.46
C TYR A 138 8.10 -1.97 -14.94
N VAL A 139 8.98 -2.97 -15.05
CA VAL A 139 8.56 -4.35 -15.39
C VAL A 139 7.55 -4.86 -14.37
N LEU A 140 7.84 -4.71 -13.09
CA LEU A 140 6.94 -5.11 -12.00
C LEU A 140 5.60 -4.35 -12.07
N ALA A 141 5.63 -3.04 -12.28
CA ALA A 141 4.44 -2.20 -12.41
C ALA A 141 3.56 -2.65 -13.60
N ASP A 142 4.17 -2.95 -14.74
CA ASP A 142 3.45 -3.42 -15.92
C ASP A 142 2.83 -4.81 -15.70
N GLU A 143 3.48 -5.69 -14.96
CA GLU A 143 2.92 -7.00 -14.59
C GLU A 143 1.68 -6.87 -13.69
N TYR A 144 1.74 -6.04 -12.64
CA TYR A 144 0.57 -5.74 -11.81
C TYR A 144 -0.59 -5.14 -12.62
N LYS A 145 -0.30 -4.19 -13.52
CA LYS A 145 -1.32 -3.60 -14.40
C LYS A 145 -1.96 -4.62 -15.33
N LYS A 146 -1.17 -5.53 -15.91
CA LYS A 146 -1.69 -6.61 -16.77
C LYS A 146 -2.67 -7.50 -16.03
N ASN A 147 -2.47 -7.67 -14.71
CA ASN A 147 -3.35 -8.43 -13.83
C ASN A 147 -4.53 -7.61 -13.28
N GLY A 148 -4.72 -6.37 -13.75
CA GLY A 148 -5.83 -5.51 -13.34
C GLY A 148 -5.64 -4.79 -12.00
N VAL A 149 -4.45 -4.89 -11.39
CA VAL A 149 -4.12 -4.21 -10.14
C VAL A 149 -3.76 -2.76 -10.43
N ALA A 150 -4.31 -1.81 -9.66
CA ALA A 150 -3.94 -0.41 -9.80
C ALA A 150 -2.51 -0.19 -9.27
N VAL A 151 -1.71 0.59 -10.00
CA VAL A 151 -0.31 0.84 -9.62
C VAL A 151 -0.06 2.32 -9.39
N VAL A 152 0.45 2.65 -8.21
CA VAL A 152 0.94 3.98 -7.86
C VAL A 152 2.47 3.93 -7.80
N MET A 153 3.16 4.82 -8.48
CA MET A 153 4.62 4.90 -8.42
C MET A 153 5.08 6.19 -7.75
N GLY A 154 6.14 6.09 -6.96
CA GLY A 154 6.80 7.21 -6.29
C GLY A 154 8.31 6.97 -6.13
N GLY A 155 8.95 7.83 -5.33
CA GLY A 155 10.39 7.80 -5.09
C GLY A 155 11.17 8.81 -5.92
N LEU A 156 12.49 8.88 -5.70
CA LEU A 156 13.35 9.94 -6.23
C LEU A 156 13.35 9.99 -7.75
N HIS A 157 13.51 8.83 -8.42
CA HIS A 157 13.53 8.78 -9.87
C HIS A 157 12.21 9.22 -10.47
N VAL A 158 11.11 8.66 -9.96
CA VAL A 158 9.74 8.94 -10.40
C VAL A 158 9.40 10.43 -10.23
N SER A 159 9.90 11.07 -9.17
CA SER A 159 9.68 12.50 -8.94
C SER A 159 10.41 13.39 -9.97
N VAL A 160 11.59 12.97 -10.44
CA VAL A 160 12.40 13.69 -11.44
C VAL A 160 11.90 13.43 -12.86
N LEU A 161 11.47 12.20 -13.15
CA LEU A 161 11.02 11.74 -14.46
C LEU A 161 9.57 11.21 -14.42
N PRO A 162 8.58 12.03 -14.00
CA PRO A 162 7.21 11.56 -13.79
C PRO A 162 6.50 11.14 -15.08
N GLN A 163 6.88 11.73 -16.21
CA GLN A 163 6.31 11.41 -17.52
C GLN A 163 6.76 10.04 -18.02
N GLU A 164 7.99 9.65 -17.72
CA GLU A 164 8.52 8.32 -18.01
C GLU A 164 7.80 7.27 -17.16
N ALA A 165 7.79 7.47 -15.83
CA ALA A 165 7.14 6.55 -14.90
C ALA A 165 5.64 6.36 -15.18
N LYS A 166 4.94 7.42 -15.62
CA LYS A 166 3.51 7.35 -15.93
C LYS A 166 3.15 6.33 -17.01
N GLN A 167 4.08 6.01 -17.91
CA GLN A 167 3.84 4.99 -18.94
C GLN A 167 3.58 3.61 -18.33
N HIS A 168 4.13 3.35 -17.14
CA HIS A 168 4.11 2.05 -16.47
C HIS A 168 3.12 1.96 -15.30
N CYS A 169 2.41 3.02 -14.94
CA CYS A 169 1.55 3.04 -13.75
C CYS A 169 0.19 3.71 -13.96
N THR A 170 -0.74 3.49 -13.02
CA THR A 170 -2.04 4.16 -12.98
C THR A 170 -1.88 5.60 -12.48
N SER A 171 -1.03 5.83 -11.49
CA SER A 171 -0.79 7.15 -10.92
C SER A 171 0.66 7.37 -10.53
N VAL A 172 1.12 8.60 -10.67
CA VAL A 172 2.45 9.03 -10.22
C VAL A 172 2.32 9.96 -9.02
N VAL A 173 3.05 9.69 -7.95
CA VAL A 173 3.21 10.59 -6.79
C VAL A 173 4.55 11.29 -6.90
N ILE A 174 4.52 12.63 -6.89
CA ILE A 174 5.69 13.49 -7.11
C ILE A 174 6.01 14.24 -5.81
N GLY A 175 7.25 14.10 -5.33
CA GLY A 175 7.70 14.72 -4.09
C GLY A 175 7.34 13.87 -2.86
N GLU A 176 6.91 14.53 -1.78
CA GLU A 176 6.55 13.88 -0.52
C GLU A 176 5.25 13.08 -0.67
N GLY A 177 5.36 11.77 -0.50
CA GLY A 177 4.22 10.86 -0.64
C GLY A 177 3.25 10.99 0.52
N GLU A 178 3.74 11.32 1.71
CA GLU A 178 3.00 11.45 2.96
C GLU A 178 1.86 12.47 2.85
N ILE A 179 2.09 13.57 2.12
CA ILE A 179 1.08 14.60 1.83
C ILE A 179 0.01 14.07 0.88
N SER A 180 0.43 13.39 -0.18
CA SER A 180 -0.47 12.97 -1.27
C SER A 180 -1.23 11.69 -0.96
N TRP A 181 -0.69 10.83 -0.10
CA TRP A 181 -1.16 9.47 0.11
C TRP A 181 -2.62 9.37 0.61
N PRO A 182 -3.07 10.17 1.60
CA PRO A 182 -4.48 10.15 2.00
C PRO A 182 -5.43 10.45 0.84
N LYS A 183 -5.01 11.35 -0.07
CA LYS A 183 -5.79 11.69 -1.25
C LYS A 183 -5.78 10.58 -2.30
N VAL A 184 -4.64 9.92 -2.50
CA VAL A 184 -4.51 8.73 -3.35
C VAL A 184 -5.47 7.64 -2.89
N ILE A 185 -5.51 7.32 -1.59
CA ILE A 185 -6.40 6.29 -1.04
C ILE A 185 -7.87 6.65 -1.24
N GLU A 186 -8.25 7.90 -1.00
CA GLU A 186 -9.63 8.35 -1.18
C GLU A 186 -10.06 8.30 -2.66
N ASP A 187 -9.19 8.75 -3.57
CA ASP A 187 -9.47 8.72 -5.00
C ASP A 187 -9.49 7.27 -5.53
N PHE A 188 -8.66 6.37 -4.97
CA PHE A 188 -8.71 4.94 -5.27
C PHE A 188 -10.04 4.29 -4.86
N ARG A 189 -10.52 4.54 -3.64
CA ARG A 189 -11.82 4.05 -3.15
C ARG A 189 -12.99 4.47 -4.04
N ARG A 190 -12.87 5.62 -4.70
CA ARG A 190 -13.88 6.16 -5.61
C ARG A 190 -13.72 5.69 -7.07
N GLY A 191 -12.66 4.94 -7.38
CA GLY A 191 -12.31 4.57 -8.75
C GLY A 191 -11.90 5.79 -9.62
N GLN A 192 -11.33 6.82 -8.99
CA GLN A 192 -11.04 8.14 -9.58
C GLN A 192 -9.57 8.53 -9.44
N LEU A 193 -8.66 7.54 -9.46
CA LEU A 193 -7.23 7.79 -9.43
C LEU A 193 -6.82 8.77 -10.53
N LYS A 194 -6.08 9.81 -10.14
CA LYS A 194 -5.51 10.80 -11.06
C LYS A 194 -4.21 10.32 -11.65
N ASP A 195 -3.82 10.88 -12.79
CA ASP A 195 -2.53 10.60 -13.41
C ASP A 195 -1.35 11.04 -12.55
N TYR A 196 -1.47 12.21 -11.91
CA TYR A 196 -0.41 12.79 -11.08
C TYR A 196 -0.96 13.33 -9.76
N TYR A 197 -0.23 13.07 -8.69
CA TYR A 197 -0.39 13.69 -7.38
C TYR A 197 0.88 14.46 -7.05
N ARG A 198 0.72 15.72 -6.68
CA ARG A 198 1.80 16.62 -6.27
C ARG A 198 1.26 17.57 -5.20
N PRO A 199 2.02 17.84 -4.13
CA PRO A 199 1.70 18.90 -3.18
C PRO A 199 1.56 20.27 -3.88
N ALA A 200 0.70 21.14 -3.36
CA ALA A 200 0.65 22.52 -3.82
C ALA A 200 1.99 23.23 -3.53
N PRO A 201 2.37 24.27 -4.31
CA PRO A 201 3.57 25.04 -4.02
C PRO A 201 3.54 25.59 -2.58
N GLY A 202 4.57 25.24 -1.78
CA GLY A 202 4.68 25.65 -0.38
C GLY A 202 3.89 24.80 0.61
N GLU A 203 3.18 23.76 0.16
CA GLU A 203 2.60 22.75 1.03
C GLU A 203 3.70 21.84 1.56
N THR A 204 3.86 21.81 2.88
CA THR A 204 4.84 20.99 3.58
C THR A 204 4.12 20.03 4.52
N PHE A 205 4.60 18.80 4.62
CA PHE A 205 4.10 17.88 5.63
C PHE A 205 4.54 18.35 7.02
N ASP A 206 3.59 18.58 7.92
CA ASP A 206 3.92 18.85 9.32
C ASP A 206 4.41 17.55 9.97
N MET A 207 5.71 17.47 10.22
CA MET A 207 6.32 16.30 10.87
C MET A 207 5.74 16.02 12.27
N ALA A 208 5.16 17.01 12.95
CA ALA A 208 4.48 16.78 14.23
C ALA A 208 3.19 15.95 14.08
N LEU A 209 2.63 15.90 12.86
CA LEU A 209 1.46 15.09 12.51
C LEU A 209 1.84 13.76 11.87
N ALA A 210 3.15 13.48 11.70
CA ALA A 210 3.63 12.21 11.19
C ALA A 210 3.21 11.09 12.15
N PRO A 211 2.44 10.09 11.69
CA PRO A 211 2.19 8.92 12.52
C PRO A 211 3.51 8.15 12.70
N ILE A 212 3.59 7.38 13.78
CA ILE A 212 4.69 6.45 13.97
C ILE A 212 4.68 5.45 12.80
N PRO A 213 5.78 5.29 12.05
CA PRO A 213 5.88 4.33 10.96
C PRO A 213 5.55 2.91 11.43
N ARG A 214 4.88 2.11 10.58
CA ARG A 214 4.46 0.74 10.93
C ARG A 214 5.61 -0.26 10.85
N TYR A 215 6.60 -0.13 11.74
CA TYR A 215 7.76 -1.04 11.81
C TYR A 215 7.36 -2.49 12.06
N GLU A 216 6.17 -2.76 12.60
CA GLU A 216 5.64 -4.11 12.77
C GLU A 216 5.38 -4.86 11.44
N LEU A 217 5.35 -4.15 10.31
CA LEU A 217 5.25 -4.74 8.98
C LEU A 217 6.58 -5.28 8.45
N LEU A 218 7.69 -4.99 9.13
CA LEU A 218 9.00 -5.52 8.75
C LEU A 218 9.13 -6.97 9.18
N GLU A 219 9.48 -7.84 8.22
CA GLU A 219 9.92 -9.18 8.57
C GLU A 219 11.29 -9.10 9.28
N VAL A 220 11.27 -9.39 10.58
CA VAL A 220 12.43 -9.23 11.51
C VAL A 220 13.66 -10.06 11.09
N GLN A 221 13.51 -11.04 10.19
CA GLN A 221 14.57 -11.93 9.75
C GLN A 221 15.55 -11.31 8.72
N CYS A 222 15.22 -10.16 8.14
CA CYS A 222 16.06 -9.50 7.12
C CYS A 222 17.12 -8.51 7.67
N PHE A 223 17.16 -8.30 9.00
CA PHE A 223 18.01 -7.28 9.64
C PHE A 223 18.97 -7.83 10.71
N SER A 224 19.11 -9.16 10.82
CA SER A 224 20.05 -9.85 11.72
C SER A 224 21.33 -10.28 11.04
#